data_AF-A0A6P0BFX8-F1
#
_entry.id   AF-A0A6P0BFX8-F1
#
_cell.length_a   1.000
_cell.length_b   1.000
_cell.length_c   1.000
_cell.angle_alpha   90.00
_cell.angle_beta   90.00
_cell.angle_gamma   90.00
#
_symmetry.space_group_name_H-M   'P 1'
#
loop_
_entity.id
_entity.type
_entity.pdbx_description
1 polymer ?
#
loop_
_entity_poly.entity_id
_entity_poly.type
_entity_poly.pdbx_seq_one_letter_code
_entity_poly.pdbx_strand_id
1 'polypeptide(L)'
;MTRLLLAASLLIGASPAFALSGAQLQQQDRSFAMGYVQGQIEFWLSTWDDNAEARARKARQTACINNGQIAPGTFLDAVVAYMARNPKRLSEPAVAAVLQTLGEICGE
;
A
#
# COMPACT_ATOMS: atom_id res chain seq x y z
N MET A 1 -18.67 42.24 0.68
CA MET A 1 -17.52 41.54 1.29
C MET A 1 -17.78 40.04 1.50
N THR A 2 -19.03 39.62 1.74
CA THR A 2 -19.41 38.22 2.00
C THR A 2 -19.14 37.24 0.85
N ARG A 3 -19.22 37.69 -0.42
CA ARG A 3 -18.99 36.83 -1.61
C ARG A 3 -17.52 36.46 -1.84
N LEU A 4 -16.57 37.29 -1.41
CA LEU A 4 -15.13 37.01 -1.54
C LEU A 4 -14.64 35.99 -0.50
N LEU A 5 -15.25 35.98 0.70
CA LEU A 5 -14.94 35.01 1.76
C LEU A 5 -15.39 33.58 1.42
N LEU A 6 -16.49 33.45 0.66
CA LEU A 6 -17.00 32.16 0.15
C LEU A 6 -16.12 31.58 -0.97
N ALA A 7 -15.48 32.42 -1.79
CA ALA A 7 -14.57 31.96 -2.84
C ALA A 7 -13.21 31.50 -2.27
N ALA A 8 -12.73 32.13 -1.21
CA ALA A 8 -11.47 31.78 -0.56
C ALA A 8 -11.52 30.43 0.19
N SER A 9 -12.69 30.03 0.69
CA SER A 9 -12.86 28.78 1.45
C SER A 9 -12.89 27.53 0.56
N LEU A 10 -13.21 27.66 -0.73
CA LEU A 10 -13.17 26.57 -1.71
C LEU A 10 -11.75 26.18 -2.14
N LEU A 11 -10.76 27.08 -1.98
CA LEU A 11 -9.37 26.84 -2.39
C LEU A 11 -8.52 26.12 -1.32
N ILE A 12 -9.03 25.98 -0.09
CA ILE A 12 -8.28 25.38 1.04
C ILE A 12 -8.58 23.87 1.16
N GLY A 13 -9.59 23.34 0.45
CA GLY A 13 -10.09 21.99 0.64
C GLY A 13 -9.43 20.89 -0.21
N ALA A 14 -8.70 21.23 -1.27
CA ALA A 14 -8.03 20.25 -2.10
C ALA A 14 -6.69 19.87 -1.45
N SER A 15 -6.73 19.07 -0.38
CA SER A 15 -5.55 18.36 0.06
C SER A 15 -5.13 17.47 -1.10
N PRO A 16 -3.94 17.64 -1.70
CA PRO A 16 -3.43 16.67 -2.66
C PRO A 16 -3.51 15.29 -2.01
N ALA A 17 -4.21 14.36 -2.65
CA ALA A 17 -4.29 12.97 -2.23
C ALA A 17 -2.92 12.32 -2.48
N PHE A 18 -1.95 12.65 -1.64
CA PHE A 18 -0.65 12.02 -1.67
C PHE A 18 -0.79 10.60 -1.12
N ALA A 19 -0.29 9.63 -1.88
CA ALA A 19 -0.17 8.28 -1.39
C ALA A 19 0.70 8.27 -0.12
N LEU A 20 0.27 7.51 0.89
CA LEU A 20 1.00 7.35 2.14
C LEU A 20 2.44 6.93 1.84
N SER A 21 3.42 7.72 2.29
CA SER A 21 4.83 7.38 2.09
C SER A 21 5.27 6.25 3.02
N GLY A 22 6.42 5.63 2.73
CA GLY A 22 7.00 4.64 3.62
C GLY A 22 7.28 5.18 5.03
N ALA A 23 7.80 6.41 5.13
CA ALA A 23 8.02 7.06 6.42
C ALA A 23 6.70 7.31 7.17
N GLN A 24 5.66 7.76 6.46
CA GLN A 24 4.35 8.00 7.07
C GLN A 24 3.72 6.70 7.55
N LEU A 25 3.85 5.61 6.79
CA LEU A 25 3.35 4.28 7.17
C LEU A 25 3.99 3.79 8.48
N GLN A 26 5.31 3.97 8.65
CA GLN A 26 6.03 3.59 9.87
C GLN A 26 5.61 4.39 11.11
N GLN A 27 5.02 5.58 10.92
CA GLN A 27 4.57 6.45 12.01
C GLN A 27 3.09 6.25 12.37
N GLN A 28 2.34 5.46 11.60
CA GLN A 28 0.93 5.21 11.89
C GLN A 28 0.74 4.28 13.08
N ASP A 29 -0.46 4.29 13.65
CA ASP A 29 -0.92 3.20 14.51
C ASP A 29 -0.78 1.86 13.79
N ARG A 30 -0.37 0.82 14.52
CA ARG A 30 -0.11 -0.49 13.94
C ARG A 30 -1.35 -1.08 13.26
N SER A 31 -2.53 -0.89 13.83
CA SER A 31 -3.78 -1.40 13.26
C SER A 31 -4.10 -0.70 11.94
N PHE A 32 -3.91 0.62 11.87
CA PHE A 32 -4.05 1.36 10.62
C PHE A 32 -3.02 0.90 9.57
N ALA A 33 -1.75 0.76 9.95
CA ALA A 33 -0.70 0.32 9.04
C ALA A 33 -0.95 -1.10 8.51
N MET A 34 -1.42 -2.01 9.37
CA MET A 34 -1.84 -3.36 8.96
C MET A 34 -3.00 -3.31 7.96
N GLY A 35 -4.04 -2.53 8.26
CA GLY A 35 -5.19 -2.36 7.36
C GLY A 35 -4.80 -1.77 6.02
N TYR A 36 -3.90 -0.77 6.01
CA TYR A 36 -3.34 -0.21 4.78
C TYR A 36 -2.61 -1.27 3.96
N VAL A 37 -1.64 -1.98 4.55
CA VAL A 37 -0.85 -3.00 3.85
C VAL A 37 -1.75 -4.09 3.27
N GLN A 38 -2.70 -4.59 4.07
CA GLN A 38 -3.63 -5.62 3.63
C GLN A 38 -4.54 -5.11 2.51
N GLY A 39 -5.09 -3.90 2.64
CA GLY A 39 -5.95 -3.31 1.60
C GLY A 39 -5.23 -3.12 0.25
N GLN A 40 -3.94 -2.74 0.28
CA GLN A 40 -3.14 -2.64 -0.94
C GLN A 40 -2.92 -4.01 -1.62
N ILE A 41 -2.67 -5.06 -0.83
CA ILE A 41 -2.54 -6.44 -1.34
C ILE A 41 -3.87 -6.91 -1.94
N GLU A 42 -4.98 -6.75 -1.22
CA GLU A 42 -6.31 -7.14 -1.67
C GLU A 42 -6.67 -6.43 -2.98
N PHE A 43 -6.45 -5.12 -3.05
CA PHE A 43 -6.70 -4.33 -4.26
C PHE A 43 -5.88 -4.84 -5.46
N TRP A 44 -4.59 -5.12 -5.26
CA TRP A 44 -3.73 -5.65 -6.31
C TRP A 44 -4.24 -6.98 -6.87
N LEU A 45 -4.63 -7.89 -5.97
CA LEU A 45 -5.09 -9.24 -6.30
C LEU A 45 -6.50 -9.24 -6.92
N SER A 46 -7.37 -8.32 -6.51
CA SER A 46 -8.74 -8.22 -7.03
C SER A 46 -8.82 -7.50 -8.38
N THR A 47 -7.84 -6.66 -8.69
CA THR A 47 -7.87 -5.86 -9.93
C THR A 47 -7.62 -6.75 -11.15
N TRP A 48 -8.52 -6.67 -12.13
CA TRP A 48 -8.36 -7.34 -13.41
C TRP A 48 -7.11 -6.86 -14.14
N ASP A 49 -6.45 -7.77 -14.85
CA ASP A 49 -5.26 -7.49 -15.65
C ASP A 49 -5.41 -8.14 -17.03
N ASP A 50 -5.24 -7.37 -18.09
CA ASP A 50 -5.38 -7.89 -19.46
C ASP A 50 -4.20 -8.80 -19.84
N ASN A 51 -3.07 -8.67 -19.13
CA ASN A 51 -1.92 -9.52 -19.34
C ASN A 51 -2.11 -10.91 -18.66
N ALA A 52 -1.96 -11.98 -19.45
CA ALA A 52 -2.14 -13.35 -18.97
C ALA A 52 -1.12 -13.77 -17.90
N GLU A 53 0.13 -13.34 -18.02
CA GLU A 53 1.19 -13.62 -17.04
C GLU A 53 0.91 -12.90 -15.72
N ALA A 54 0.46 -11.65 -15.79
CA ALA A 54 0.07 -10.88 -14.61
C ALA A 54 -1.13 -11.53 -13.88
N ARG A 55 -2.14 -12.03 -14.61
CA ARG A 55 -3.23 -12.81 -14.00
C ARG A 55 -2.73 -14.10 -13.36
N ALA A 56 -1.83 -14.83 -14.03
CA ALA A 56 -1.24 -16.04 -13.47
C ALA A 56 -0.44 -15.75 -12.20
N ARG A 57 0.34 -14.66 -12.17
CA ARG A 57 1.06 -14.18 -10.97
C ARG A 57 0.08 -13.88 -9.83
N LYS A 58 -0.96 -13.09 -10.08
CA LYS A 58 -1.97 -12.77 -9.05
C LYS A 58 -2.63 -14.03 -8.50
N ALA A 59 -2.98 -14.99 -9.37
CA ALA A 59 -3.55 -16.27 -8.95
C ALA A 59 -2.58 -17.08 -8.04
N ARG A 60 -1.28 -17.13 -8.38
CA ARG A 60 -0.26 -17.77 -7.52
C ARG A 60 -0.12 -17.05 -6.19
N GLN A 61 -0.08 -15.73 -6.19
CA GLN A 61 0.04 -14.91 -4.98
C GLN A 61 -1.19 -15.09 -4.06
N THR A 62 -2.40 -15.12 -4.62
CA THR A 62 -3.63 -15.44 -3.88
C THR A 62 -3.56 -16.84 -3.25
N ALA A 63 -3.11 -17.85 -4.00
CA ALA A 63 -2.95 -19.20 -3.47
C ALA A 63 -1.89 -19.27 -2.36
N CYS A 64 -0.78 -18.57 -2.51
CA CYS A 64 0.26 -18.45 -1.48
C CYS A 64 -0.30 -17.89 -0.16
N ILE A 65 -1.05 -16.79 -0.22
CA ILE A 65 -1.63 -16.16 0.97
C ILE A 65 -2.65 -17.09 1.63
N ASN A 66 -3.56 -17.66 0.84
CA ASN A 66 -4.63 -18.51 1.36
C ASN A 66 -4.10 -19.81 1.97
N ASN A 67 -3.08 -20.43 1.37
CA ASN A 67 -2.51 -21.69 1.84
C ASN A 67 -1.47 -21.48 2.95
N GLY A 68 -0.75 -20.36 2.92
CA GLY A 68 0.33 -20.07 3.87
C GLY A 68 -0.13 -19.65 5.25
N GLN A 69 -1.43 -19.42 5.46
CA GLN A 69 -2.01 -18.93 6.71
C GLN A 69 -1.25 -17.71 7.26
N ILE A 70 -0.81 -16.82 6.36
CA ILE A 70 0.04 -15.69 6.71
C ILE A 70 -0.79 -14.70 7.51
N ALA A 71 -0.41 -14.48 8.77
CA ALA A 71 -1.09 -13.49 9.60
C ALA A 71 -0.89 -12.08 9.01
N PRO A 72 -1.91 -11.20 9.00
CA PRO A 72 -1.80 -9.85 8.43
C PRO A 72 -0.65 -9.01 8.99
N GLY A 73 -0.32 -9.18 10.27
CA GLY A 73 0.82 -8.51 10.91
C GLY A 73 2.18 -8.88 10.29
N THR A 74 2.30 -10.10 9.74
CA THR A 74 3.52 -10.59 9.10
C THR A 74 3.88 -9.75 7.87
N PHE A 75 2.88 -9.39 7.06
CA PHE A 75 3.11 -8.53 5.90
C PHE A 75 3.54 -7.12 6.32
N LEU A 76 2.90 -6.54 7.35
CA LEU A 76 3.35 -5.24 7.86
C LEU A 76 4.80 -5.29 8.34
N ASP A 77 5.15 -6.30 9.14
CA ASP A 77 6.51 -6.43 9.68
C ASP A 77 7.55 -6.61 8.57
N ALA A 78 7.22 -7.40 7.54
CA ALA A 78 8.07 -7.57 6.37
C ALA A 78 8.22 -6.27 5.55
N VAL A 79 7.14 -5.51 5.37
CA VAL A 79 7.16 -4.20 4.69
C VAL A 79 8.02 -3.20 5.46
N VAL A 80 7.85 -3.10 6.78
CA VAL A 80 8.66 -2.21 7.63
C VAL A 80 10.13 -2.61 7.57
N ALA A 81 10.43 -3.91 7.62
CA ALA A 81 11.79 -4.40 7.49
C ALA A 81 12.40 -4.12 6.11
N TYR A 82 11.63 -4.27 5.03
CA TYR A 82 12.06 -3.89 3.68
C TYR A 82 12.41 -2.40 3.60
N MET A 83 11.54 -1.53 4.13
CA MET A 83 11.76 -0.08 4.13
C MET A 83 12.98 0.32 4.96
N ALA A 84 13.20 -0.31 6.11
CA ALA A 84 14.37 -0.06 6.96
C ALA A 84 15.69 -0.39 6.24
N ARG A 85 15.70 -1.46 5.40
CA ARG A 85 16.87 -1.82 4.56
C ARG A 85 17.00 -0.95 3.31
N ASN A 86 15.95 -0.25 2.91
CA ASN A 86 15.88 0.55 1.70
C ASN A 86 15.50 2.01 2.01
N PRO A 87 16.36 2.80 2.68
CA PRO A 87 16.00 4.12 3.20
C PRO A 87 15.55 5.12 2.12
N LYS A 88 16.00 4.95 0.86
CA LYS A 88 15.53 5.74 -0.29
C LYS A 88 14.03 5.57 -0.56
N ARG A 89 13.43 4.44 -0.15
CA ARG A 89 12.00 4.14 -0.31
C ARG A 89 11.12 4.81 0.75
N LEU A 90 11.70 5.39 1.80
CA LEU A 90 10.92 6.05 2.85
C LEU A 90 10.15 7.29 2.35
N SER A 91 10.69 7.99 1.35
CA SER A 91 10.02 9.13 0.72
C SER A 91 9.06 8.73 -0.42
N GLU A 92 9.04 7.46 -0.82
CA GLU A 92 8.21 6.96 -1.92
C GLU A 92 6.86 6.44 -1.41
N PRO A 93 5.83 6.32 -2.28
CA PRO A 93 4.58 5.67 -1.94
C PRO A 93 4.79 4.26 -1.36
N ALA A 94 4.23 4.01 -0.18
CA ALA A 94 4.39 2.77 0.55
C ALA A 94 3.90 1.53 -0.24
N VAL A 95 2.95 1.71 -1.16
CA VAL A 95 2.44 0.63 -2.02
C VAL A 95 3.54 -0.09 -2.79
N ALA A 96 4.61 0.61 -3.22
CA ALA A 96 5.71 -0.04 -3.93
C ALA A 96 6.43 -1.07 -3.05
N ALA A 97 6.68 -0.73 -1.79
CA ALA A 97 7.27 -1.65 -0.81
C ALA A 97 6.31 -2.80 -0.46
N VAL A 98 5.00 -2.53 -0.40
CA VAL A 98 3.98 -3.57 -0.19
C VAL A 98 4.02 -4.62 -1.29
N LEU A 99 3.95 -4.18 -2.56
CA LEU A 99 3.94 -5.10 -3.70
C LEU A 99 5.29 -5.83 -3.87
N GLN A 100 6.40 -5.14 -3.60
CA GLN A 100 7.71 -5.79 -3.59
C GLN A 100 7.78 -6.90 -2.53
N THR A 101 7.28 -6.63 -1.32
CA THR A 101 7.28 -7.60 -0.23
C THR A 101 6.36 -8.78 -0.53
N LEU A 102 5.22 -8.52 -1.19
CA LEU A 102 4.35 -9.59 -1.71
C LEU A 102 5.08 -10.48 -2.72
N GLY A 103 5.84 -9.89 -3.64
CA GLY A 103 6.69 -10.62 -4.58
C GLY A 103 7.80 -11.42 -3.88
N GLU A 104 8.45 -10.86 -2.85
CA GLU A 104 9.48 -11.55 -2.07
C GLU A 104 8.91 -12.77 -1.31
N ILE A 105 7.69 -12.67 -0.78
CA ILE A 105 7.06 -13.74 0.02
C ILE A 105 6.38 -14.79 -0.87
N CYS A 106 5.65 -14.36 -1.90
CA CYS A 106 4.76 -15.21 -2.69
C CYS A 106 5.19 -15.41 -4.15
N GLY A 107 6.31 -14.81 -4.56
CA GLY A 107 6.86 -14.87 -5.90
C GLY A 107 6.35 -13.79 -6.85
N GLU A 108 7.15 -13.52 -7.87
CA GLU A 108 6.79 -12.77 -9.09
C GLU A 108 6.00 -13.64 -10.09
#